data_AF-A0AAW1VMD5-F1
#
_entry.id   AF-A0AAW1VMD5-F1
#
_cell.length_a   1.000
_cell.length_b   1.000
_cell.length_c   1.000
_cell.angle_alpha   90.00
_cell.angle_beta   90.00
_cell.angle_gamma   90.00
#
_symmetry.space_group_name_H-M   'P 1'
#
loop_
_entity.id
_entity.type
_entity.pdbx_description
1 polymer ?
#
loop_
_entity_poly.entity_id
_entity_poly.type
_entity_poly.pdbx_seq_one_letter_code
_entity_poly.pdbx_strand_id
1 'polypeptide(L)'
;MTVKAFSKESLLGTMRSLWNPRKGGIERPRILACALEGSDRFLFCFTCENDRRRVLTGCPWHFDKALLALSATDGRMDPGEVSLNVQFFWIRVRGLPPLLLEDSVGELISNIVWLYVRTDALVSGGGLGSYLRIRVGINIDKPLRRLATVRPPDQTVAWTLEVEYEKLPHFCYYYGLLSHTGSHCALRLSGAITEVQYDDLIRVEKKEFLLRE
;
A
#
# COMPACT_ATOMS: atom_id res chain seq x y z
N MET A 1 5.93 -14.52 0.70
CA MET A 1 6.10 -13.18 1.32
C MET A 1 5.32 -13.17 2.62
N THR A 2 5.78 -12.41 3.62
CA THR A 2 5.68 -12.67 5.07
C THR A 2 6.38 -13.96 5.50
N VAL A 3 7.18 -13.88 6.55
CA VAL A 3 7.81 -15.03 7.24
C VAL A 3 6.96 -15.52 8.42
N LYS A 4 5.86 -14.81 8.71
CA LYS A 4 4.92 -15.15 9.76
C LYS A 4 3.98 -16.25 9.24
N ALA A 5 3.89 -17.36 9.95
CA ALA A 5 2.90 -18.40 9.68
C ALA A 5 1.46 -17.86 9.86
N PHE A 6 0.52 -18.32 9.03
CA PHE A 6 -0.87 -17.89 9.06
C PHE A 6 -1.82 -19.01 8.60
N SER A 7 -3.08 -18.97 9.03
CA SER A 7 -4.13 -19.88 8.54
C SER A 7 -4.70 -19.36 7.22
N LYS A 8 -4.61 -20.19 6.18
CA LYS A 8 -5.17 -19.89 4.84
C LYS A 8 -6.69 -19.80 4.91
N GLU A 9 -7.35 -20.66 5.68
CA GLU A 9 -8.80 -20.66 5.88
C GLU A 9 -9.27 -19.36 6.53
N SER A 10 -8.57 -18.92 7.57
CA SER A 10 -8.88 -17.68 8.29
C SER A 10 -8.68 -16.44 7.42
N LEU A 11 -7.63 -16.42 6.60
CA LEU A 11 -7.40 -15.36 5.61
C LEU A 11 -8.55 -15.31 4.61
N LEU A 12 -8.87 -16.44 3.98
CA LEU A 12 -9.94 -16.51 2.98
C LEU A 12 -11.30 -16.14 3.56
N GLY A 13 -11.62 -16.62 4.76
CA GLY A 13 -12.86 -16.28 5.48
C GLY A 13 -12.97 -14.78 5.75
N THR A 14 -11.89 -14.18 6.25
CA THR A 14 -11.83 -12.75 6.56
C THR A 14 -11.99 -11.89 5.29
N MET A 15 -11.22 -12.20 4.24
CA MET A 15 -11.28 -11.42 2.99
C MET A 15 -12.64 -11.55 2.30
N ARG A 16 -13.25 -12.75 2.28
CA ARG A 16 -14.63 -12.92 1.76
C ARG A 16 -15.63 -12.06 2.52
N SER A 17 -15.50 -11.94 3.85
CA SER A 17 -16.38 -11.11 4.66
C SER A 17 -16.19 -9.62 4.38
N LEU A 18 -14.93 -9.15 4.26
CA LEU A 18 -14.62 -7.74 4.03
C LEU A 18 -14.97 -7.28 2.60
N TRP A 19 -14.74 -8.15 1.61
CA TRP A 19 -14.91 -7.80 0.21
C TRP A 19 -16.33 -8.01 -0.30
N ASN A 20 -17.22 -8.59 0.51
CA ASN A 20 -18.63 -8.75 0.18
C ASN A 20 -19.53 -8.02 1.21
N PRO A 21 -19.67 -6.68 1.13
CA PRO A 21 -20.53 -5.93 2.04
C PRO A 21 -21.98 -6.37 1.84
N ARG A 22 -22.59 -6.86 2.91
CA ARG A 22 -24.02 -7.20 2.92
C ARG A 22 -24.84 -5.93 2.69
N LYS A 23 -25.43 -5.77 1.52
CA LYS A 23 -26.64 -4.93 1.37
C LYS A 23 -27.84 -5.88 1.32
N GLY A 24 -28.85 -5.56 2.12
CA GLY A 24 -29.93 -6.47 2.54
C GLY A 24 -30.43 -7.45 1.48
N GLY A 25 -30.42 -8.74 1.82
CA GLY A 25 -30.93 -9.83 0.99
C GLY A 25 -30.12 -11.12 1.13
N ILE A 26 -30.75 -12.25 0.76
CA ILE A 26 -30.09 -13.54 0.58
C ILE A 26 -29.38 -13.50 -0.77
N GLU A 27 -28.10 -13.09 -0.79
CA GLU A 27 -27.30 -13.16 -2.00
C GLU A 27 -26.26 -14.27 -1.95
N ARG A 28 -26.14 -14.99 -3.06
CA ARG A 28 -25.10 -15.99 -3.33
C ARG A 28 -23.70 -15.38 -3.15
N PRO A 29 -22.67 -16.17 -2.82
CA PRO A 29 -21.31 -15.66 -2.68
C PRO A 29 -20.86 -14.98 -3.99
N ARG A 30 -20.63 -13.67 -3.94
CA ARG A 30 -20.12 -12.86 -5.07
C ARG A 30 -18.63 -13.08 -5.35
N ILE A 31 -17.95 -13.82 -4.46
CA ILE A 31 -16.51 -14.06 -4.49
C ILE A 31 -16.26 -15.54 -4.24
N LEU A 32 -15.68 -16.22 -5.24
CA LEU A 32 -15.05 -17.52 -5.06
C LEU A 32 -13.58 -17.26 -4.71
N ALA A 33 -13.03 -18.07 -3.80
CA ALA A 33 -11.63 -17.94 -3.45
C ALA A 33 -11.01 -19.31 -3.15
N CYS A 34 -9.80 -19.56 -3.61
CA CYS A 34 -9.05 -20.77 -3.30
C CYS A 34 -7.57 -20.44 -3.04
N ALA A 35 -6.93 -21.28 -2.24
CA ALA A 35 -5.48 -21.28 -2.13
C ALA A 35 -4.88 -22.12 -3.27
N LEU A 36 -3.75 -21.68 -3.81
CA LEU A 36 -2.96 -22.49 -4.72
C LEU A 36 -2.18 -23.53 -3.92
N GLU A 37 -2.26 -24.78 -4.33
CA GLU A 37 -1.59 -25.89 -3.65
C GLU A 37 -0.08 -25.67 -3.58
N GLY A 38 0.54 -26.03 -2.45
CA GLY A 38 1.99 -25.88 -2.25
C GLY A 38 2.52 -24.45 -2.16
N SER A 39 1.67 -23.41 -2.12
CA SER A 39 2.12 -22.01 -2.09
C SER A 39 1.30 -21.11 -1.18
N ASP A 40 1.82 -19.92 -0.85
CA ASP A 40 1.10 -18.86 -0.14
C ASP A 40 0.40 -17.89 -1.10
N ARG A 41 -0.10 -18.43 -2.22
CA ARG A 41 -0.84 -17.69 -3.24
C ARG A 41 -2.31 -18.07 -3.21
N PHE A 42 -3.15 -17.11 -3.57
CA PHE A 42 -4.60 -17.24 -3.56
C PHE A 42 -5.18 -16.69 -4.85
N LEU A 43 -6.24 -17.32 -5.34
CA LEU A 43 -7.05 -16.82 -6.44
C LEU A 43 -8.39 -16.36 -5.89
N PHE A 44 -8.78 -15.12 -6.24
CA PHE A 44 -10.09 -14.56 -5.92
C PHE A 44 -10.83 -14.25 -7.21
N CYS A 45 -11.96 -14.93 -7.43
CA CYS A 45 -12.82 -14.73 -8.59
C CYS A 45 -14.06 -13.97 -8.17
N PHE A 46 -14.31 -12.83 -8.83
CA PHE A 46 -15.45 -11.97 -8.57
C PHE A 46 -16.49 -12.14 -9.67
N THR A 47 -17.76 -12.32 -9.30
CA THR A 47 -18.86 -12.36 -10.28
C THR A 47 -19.28 -10.97 -10.74
N CYS A 48 -18.86 -9.94 -10.03
CA CYS A 48 -19.18 -8.54 -10.28
C CYS A 48 -17.88 -7.74 -10.50
N GLU A 49 -17.74 -7.15 -11.68
CA GLU A 49 -16.58 -6.33 -12.03
C GLU A 49 -16.43 -5.10 -11.11
N ASN A 50 -17.54 -4.53 -10.65
CA ASN A 50 -17.49 -3.41 -9.73
C ASN A 50 -16.95 -3.80 -8.35
N ASP A 51 -17.26 -5.00 -7.87
CA ASP A 51 -16.70 -5.53 -6.63
C ASP A 51 -15.19 -5.80 -6.77
N ARG A 52 -14.76 -6.39 -7.89
CA ARG A 52 -13.35 -6.56 -8.22
C ARG A 52 -12.61 -5.22 -8.21
N ARG A 53 -13.14 -4.23 -8.91
CA ARG A 53 -12.57 -2.88 -8.99
C ARG A 53 -12.49 -2.24 -7.60
N ARG A 54 -13.55 -2.32 -6.80
CA ARG A 54 -13.58 -1.78 -5.43
C ARG A 54 -12.52 -2.41 -4.53
N VAL A 55 -12.28 -3.71 -4.64
CA VAL A 55 -11.21 -4.38 -3.88
C VAL A 55 -9.84 -3.88 -4.33
N LEU A 56 -9.58 -3.81 -5.65
CA LEU A 56 -8.30 -3.35 -6.18
C LEU A 56 -8.02 -1.88 -5.85
N THR A 57 -9.02 -1.00 -5.95
CA THR A 57 -8.87 0.42 -5.61
C THR A 57 -8.76 0.65 -4.10
N GLY A 58 -9.33 -0.24 -3.29
CA GLY A 58 -9.27 -0.24 -1.83
C GLY A 58 -7.93 -0.69 -1.23
N CYS A 59 -6.98 -1.15 -2.05
CA CYS A 59 -5.63 -1.50 -1.60
C CYS A 59 -4.95 -0.32 -0.84
N PRO A 60 -4.05 -0.61 0.12
CA PRO A 60 -3.56 -1.93 0.48
C PRO A 60 -4.54 -2.72 1.36
N TRP A 61 -4.52 -4.05 1.22
CA TRP A 61 -5.20 -4.97 2.14
C TRP A 61 -4.18 -5.66 3.02
N HIS A 62 -4.58 -6.04 4.23
CA HIS A 62 -3.73 -6.78 5.14
C HIS A 62 -4.50 -7.87 5.86
N PHE A 63 -3.82 -8.97 6.15
CA PHE A 63 -4.30 -10.03 7.02
C PHE A 63 -3.32 -10.20 8.17
N ASP A 64 -3.82 -10.19 9.42
CA ASP A 64 -2.98 -10.30 10.61
C ASP A 64 -1.79 -9.32 10.58
N LYS A 65 -2.08 -8.09 10.15
CA LYS A 65 -1.16 -6.97 9.97
C LYS A 65 -0.06 -7.17 8.92
N ALA A 66 0.00 -8.30 8.22
CA ALA A 66 0.88 -8.50 7.07
C ALA A 66 0.19 -8.06 5.76
N LEU A 67 0.95 -7.51 4.81
CA LEU A 67 0.42 -7.09 3.52
C LEU A 67 -0.13 -8.30 2.74
N LEU A 68 -1.38 -8.19 2.29
CA LEU A 68 -1.94 -9.07 1.27
C LEU A 68 -1.69 -8.43 -0.10
N ALA A 69 -0.66 -8.90 -0.79
CA ALA A 69 -0.31 -8.41 -2.11
C ALA A 69 -1.33 -8.90 -3.16
N LEU A 70 -1.87 -7.98 -3.95
CA LEU A 70 -2.89 -8.26 -4.96
C LEU A 70 -2.42 -7.80 -6.34
N SER A 71 -2.81 -8.55 -7.36
CA SER A 71 -2.69 -8.15 -8.76
C SER A 71 -3.88 -8.72 -9.52
N ALA A 72 -4.39 -7.95 -10.49
CA ALA A 72 -5.42 -8.44 -11.39
C ALA A 72 -4.77 -9.34 -12.45
N THR A 73 -5.44 -10.45 -12.75
CA THR A 73 -5.08 -11.33 -13.86
C THR A 73 -6.27 -11.49 -14.80
N ASP A 74 -6.00 -11.62 -16.09
CA ASP A 74 -6.99 -11.95 -17.11
C ASP A 74 -7.19 -13.47 -17.26
N GLY A 75 -6.49 -14.27 -16.44
CA GLY A 75 -6.56 -15.72 -16.43
C GLY A 75 -5.73 -16.40 -17.54
N ARG A 76 -4.94 -15.65 -18.32
CA ARG A 76 -4.12 -16.22 -19.39
C ARG A 76 -2.78 -16.75 -18.91
N MET A 77 -2.27 -16.22 -17.80
CA MET A 77 -1.03 -16.68 -17.16
C MET A 77 -1.35 -17.59 -15.98
N ASP A 78 -0.44 -18.53 -15.68
CA ASP A 78 -0.49 -19.31 -14.45
C ASP A 78 -0.60 -18.34 -13.26
N PRO A 79 -1.64 -18.44 -12.41
CA PRO A 79 -1.77 -17.60 -11.23
C PRO A 79 -0.58 -17.73 -10.28
N GLY A 80 0.23 -18.80 -10.37
CA GLY A 80 1.50 -19.02 -9.69
C GLY A 80 2.68 -18.19 -10.21
N GLU A 81 2.59 -17.61 -11.41
CA GLU A 81 3.64 -16.81 -12.06
C GLU A 81 3.35 -15.31 -12.06
N VAL A 82 2.10 -14.90 -11.79
CA VAL A 82 1.72 -13.48 -11.75
C VAL A 82 2.59 -12.72 -10.75
N SER A 83 3.23 -11.63 -11.18
CA SER A 83 4.04 -10.79 -10.30
C SER A 83 3.17 -10.03 -9.29
N LEU A 84 3.63 -10.00 -8.04
CA LEU A 84 2.99 -9.29 -6.92
C LEU A 84 3.88 -8.20 -6.31
N ASN A 85 5.01 -7.88 -6.95
CA ASN A 85 6.01 -6.96 -6.42
C ASN A 85 5.53 -5.49 -6.35
N VAL A 86 4.64 -5.06 -7.26
CA VAL A 86 4.08 -3.71 -7.23
C VAL A 86 2.77 -3.73 -6.48
N GLN A 87 2.72 -3.01 -5.36
CA GLN A 87 1.52 -2.88 -4.54
C GLN A 87 1.14 -1.41 -4.37
N PHE A 88 -0.15 -1.17 -4.32
CA PHE A 88 -0.68 0.16 -4.43
C PHE A 88 -0.99 0.72 -3.04
N PHE A 89 -0.41 1.88 -2.70
CA PHE A 89 -0.70 2.64 -1.47
C PHE A 89 -1.22 4.06 -1.74
N TRP A 90 -2.05 4.56 -0.81
CA TRP A 90 -2.21 6.00 -0.66
C TRP A 90 -1.07 6.52 0.20
N ILE A 91 -0.40 7.58 -0.26
CA ILE A 91 0.64 8.28 0.47
C ILE A 91 0.24 9.74 0.68
N ARG A 92 0.79 10.36 1.71
CA ARG A 92 0.73 11.82 1.91
C ARG A 92 2.13 12.37 1.81
N VAL A 93 2.28 13.37 0.96
CA VAL A 93 3.54 14.07 0.74
C VAL A 93 3.44 15.44 1.42
N ARG A 94 4.28 15.66 2.42
CA ARG A 94 4.35 16.89 3.21
C ARG A 94 5.63 17.67 2.89
N GLY A 95 5.65 18.94 3.31
CA GLY A 95 6.78 19.84 3.08
C GLY A 95 6.70 20.64 1.79
N LEU A 96 5.61 20.51 1.03
CA LEU A 96 5.33 21.36 -0.13
C LEU A 96 4.70 22.69 0.31
N PRO A 97 5.10 23.82 -0.30
CA PRO A 97 4.34 25.06 -0.22
C PRO A 97 2.87 24.84 -0.63
N PRO A 98 1.89 25.48 0.05
CA PRO A 98 0.46 25.30 -0.28
C PRO A 98 0.09 25.58 -1.74
N LEU A 99 0.82 26.49 -2.40
CA LEU A 99 0.65 26.86 -3.81
C LEU A 99 1.07 25.74 -4.79
N LEU A 100 1.78 24.72 -4.31
CA LEU A 100 2.26 23.59 -5.11
C LEU A 100 1.51 22.29 -4.82
N LEU A 101 0.38 22.37 -4.09
CA LEU A 101 -0.48 21.22 -3.80
C LEU A 101 -1.46 20.96 -4.94
N GLU A 102 -0.92 20.70 -6.12
CA GLU A 102 -1.69 20.47 -7.34
C GLU A 102 -1.42 19.07 -7.91
N ASP A 103 -2.38 18.56 -8.70
CA ASP A 103 -2.31 17.21 -9.26
C ASP A 103 -1.06 16.98 -10.10
N SER A 104 -0.65 17.99 -10.90
CA SER A 104 0.54 17.98 -11.76
C SER A 104 1.84 17.83 -10.97
N VAL A 105 1.93 18.47 -9.80
CA VAL A 105 3.07 18.34 -8.88
C VAL A 105 3.09 16.93 -8.28
N GLY A 106 1.93 16.36 -7.98
CA GLY A 106 1.83 14.99 -7.46
C GLY A 106 2.31 13.95 -8.45
N GLU A 107 1.94 14.11 -9.72
CA GLU A 107 2.44 13.28 -10.82
C GLU A 107 3.97 13.40 -10.96
N LEU A 108 4.50 14.64 -10.97
CA LEU A 108 5.93 14.91 -11.08
C LEU A 108 6.72 14.23 -9.95
N ILE A 109 6.34 14.47 -8.69
CA ILE A 109 7.00 13.89 -7.52
C ILE A 109 6.95 12.37 -7.58
N SER A 110 5.79 11.82 -7.95
CA SER A 110 5.57 10.39 -7.93
C SER A 110 6.38 9.68 -8.99
N ASN A 111 6.44 10.19 -10.22
CA ASN A 111 7.18 9.55 -11.32
C ASN A 111 8.69 9.48 -11.08
N ILE A 112 9.24 10.25 -10.13
CA ILE A 112 10.65 10.16 -9.74
C ILE A 112 10.91 8.92 -8.86
N VAL A 113 9.96 8.55 -8.00
CA VAL A 113 10.19 7.60 -6.90
C VAL A 113 9.33 6.34 -6.98
N TRP A 114 8.13 6.45 -7.53
CA TRP A 114 7.08 5.45 -7.55
C TRP A 114 6.36 5.41 -8.92
N LEU A 115 5.41 4.48 -9.05
CA LEU A 115 4.48 4.47 -10.19
C LEU A 115 3.28 5.36 -9.85
N TYR A 116 3.17 6.54 -10.46
CA TYR A 116 2.01 7.41 -10.27
C TYR A 116 0.71 6.73 -10.74
N VAL A 117 -0.38 6.91 -10.00
CA VAL A 117 -1.72 6.47 -10.41
C VAL A 117 -2.68 7.64 -10.49
N ARG A 118 -2.82 8.42 -9.40
CA ARG A 118 -3.64 9.64 -9.36
C ARG A 118 -3.35 10.44 -8.10
N THR A 119 -3.63 11.74 -8.17
CA THR A 119 -3.71 12.62 -7.00
C THR A 119 -5.16 12.72 -6.52
N ASP A 120 -5.36 12.92 -5.22
CA ASP A 120 -6.68 13.16 -4.65
C ASP A 120 -6.98 14.67 -4.65
N ALA A 121 -7.70 15.12 -5.69
CA ALA A 121 -8.05 16.52 -5.88
C ALA A 121 -8.92 17.10 -4.75
N LEU A 122 -9.62 16.27 -3.97
CA LEU A 122 -10.54 16.73 -2.92
C LEU A 122 -9.83 17.06 -1.59
N VAL A 123 -8.59 16.61 -1.42
CA VAL A 123 -7.84 16.71 -0.15
C VAL A 123 -6.72 17.76 -0.23
N SER A 124 -6.35 18.15 -1.44
CA SER A 124 -5.20 19.03 -1.69
C SER A 124 -5.63 20.50 -1.52
N GLY A 125 -5.30 21.12 -0.37
CA GLY A 125 -5.62 22.54 -0.16
C GLY A 125 -5.27 23.18 1.20
N GLY A 126 -4.60 24.33 1.13
CA GLY A 126 -4.98 25.60 1.79
C GLY A 126 -4.90 25.81 3.32
N GLY A 127 -4.43 24.84 4.12
CA GLY A 127 -4.39 24.98 5.59
C GLY A 127 -3.08 24.56 6.25
N LEU A 128 -2.97 24.79 7.56
CA LEU A 128 -1.89 24.27 8.41
C LEU A 128 -1.97 22.73 8.41
N GLY A 129 -0.86 22.05 8.10
CA GLY A 129 -0.85 20.60 7.95
C GLY A 129 -1.32 20.07 6.59
N SER A 130 -1.35 20.93 5.56
CA SER A 130 -1.65 20.54 4.19
C SER A 130 -0.61 19.57 3.60
N TYR A 131 -1.07 18.66 2.76
CA TYR A 131 -0.27 17.62 2.11
C TYR A 131 -0.89 17.27 0.77
N LEU A 132 -0.08 16.68 -0.10
CA LEU A 132 -0.54 16.11 -1.34
C LEU A 132 -0.83 14.62 -1.13
N ARG A 133 -2.09 14.21 -1.31
CA ARG A 133 -2.49 12.81 -1.16
C ARG A 133 -2.44 12.13 -2.52
N ILE A 134 -1.60 11.12 -2.65
CA ILE A 134 -1.30 10.51 -3.94
C ILE A 134 -1.48 9.00 -3.86
N ARG A 135 -2.13 8.43 -4.88
CA ARG A 135 -2.18 6.99 -5.12
C ARG A 135 -0.94 6.62 -5.92
N VAL A 136 -0.11 5.74 -5.37
CA VAL A 136 1.11 5.25 -6.03
C VAL A 136 1.21 3.72 -6.00
N GLY A 137 1.85 3.16 -7.01
CA GLY A 137 2.36 1.79 -7.04
C GLY A 137 3.80 1.74 -6.52
N ILE A 138 4.06 0.84 -5.58
CA ILE A 138 5.33 0.72 -4.85
C ILE A 138 5.87 -0.68 -5.04
N ASN A 139 7.14 -0.79 -5.45
CA ASN A 139 7.84 -2.06 -5.44
C ASN A 139 8.17 -2.46 -4.00
N ILE A 140 7.50 -3.50 -3.49
CA ILE A 140 7.59 -3.97 -2.11
C ILE A 140 8.84 -4.81 -1.82
N ASP A 141 9.63 -5.15 -2.85
CA ASP A 141 10.94 -5.77 -2.70
C ASP A 141 12.02 -4.74 -2.32
N LYS A 142 11.65 -3.45 -2.29
CA LYS A 142 12.52 -2.35 -1.88
C LYS A 142 12.05 -1.74 -0.56
N PRO A 143 12.97 -1.21 0.26
CA PRO A 143 12.61 -0.47 1.47
C PRO A 143 11.63 0.68 1.20
N LEU A 144 10.69 0.87 2.13
CA LEU A 144 9.81 2.03 2.14
C LEU A 144 10.63 3.33 2.15
N ARG A 145 10.12 4.36 1.46
CA ARG A 145 10.73 5.69 1.41
C ARG A 145 10.10 6.58 2.46
N ARG A 146 10.91 7.23 3.30
CA ARG A 146 10.44 8.19 4.32
C ARG A 146 10.55 9.63 3.86
N LEU A 147 11.57 9.90 3.05
CA LEU A 147 11.88 11.21 2.50
C LEU A 147 12.05 11.08 0.98
N ALA A 148 11.60 12.09 0.26
CA ALA A 148 11.84 12.26 -1.17
C ALA A 148 12.44 13.64 -1.40
N THR A 149 13.58 13.70 -2.11
CA THR A 149 14.18 14.98 -2.50
C THR A 149 13.81 15.29 -3.93
N VAL A 150 13.14 16.42 -4.14
CA VAL A 150 12.68 16.85 -5.46
C VAL A 150 13.33 18.17 -5.80
N ARG A 151 13.99 18.22 -6.96
CA ARG A 151 14.54 19.47 -7.50
C ARG A 151 13.53 20.08 -8.47
N PRO A 152 13.14 21.34 -8.28
CA PRO A 152 12.24 22.00 -9.19
C PRO A 152 12.91 22.21 -10.56
N PRO A 153 12.15 22.26 -11.67
CA PRO A 153 12.72 22.45 -13.00
C PRO A 153 13.51 23.76 -13.17
N ASP A 154 13.13 24.80 -12.43
CA ASP A 154 13.79 26.10 -12.40
C ASP A 154 15.12 26.11 -11.61
N GLN A 155 15.56 24.94 -11.13
CA GLN A 155 16.81 24.72 -10.38
C GLN A 155 16.91 25.53 -9.06
N THR A 156 15.78 25.93 -8.50
CA THR A 156 15.72 26.46 -7.12
C THR A 156 16.10 25.39 -6.08
N VAL A 157 16.11 25.79 -4.79
CA VAL A 157 16.48 24.92 -3.66
C VAL A 157 15.65 23.63 -3.67
N ALA A 158 16.34 22.48 -3.57
CA ALA A 158 15.70 21.18 -3.53
C ALA A 158 14.73 21.08 -2.33
N TRP A 159 13.53 20.58 -2.58
CA TRP A 159 12.57 20.29 -1.52
C TRP A 159 12.84 18.91 -0.94
N THR A 160 12.93 18.84 0.39
CA THR A 160 12.90 17.57 1.11
C THR A 160 11.49 17.34 1.59
N LEU A 161 10.85 16.32 1.03
CA LEU A 161 9.45 16.00 1.23
C LEU A 161 9.34 14.80 2.17
N GLU A 162 8.46 14.89 3.14
CA GLU A 162 8.14 13.79 4.06
C GLU A 162 7.03 12.93 3.49
N VAL A 163 7.16 11.61 3.64
CA VAL A 163 6.25 10.63 3.07
C VAL A 163 5.61 9.82 4.18
N GLU A 164 4.30 9.93 4.27
CA GLU A 164 3.47 9.13 5.15
C GLU A 164 2.61 8.15 4.33
N TYR A 165 2.32 7.00 4.90
CA TYR A 165 1.58 5.91 4.26
C TYR A 165 0.25 5.68 4.96
N GLU A 166 -0.81 5.63 4.17
CA GLU A 166 -2.13 5.26 4.64
C GLU A 166 -2.30 3.74 4.68
N LYS A 167 -2.93 3.22 5.74
CA LYS A 167 -3.18 1.79 5.95
C LYS A 167 -1.91 0.92 5.81
N LEU A 168 -0.74 1.46 6.16
CA LEU A 168 0.52 0.75 6.07
C LEU A 168 0.46 -0.54 6.92
N PRO A 169 0.82 -1.72 6.40
CA PRO A 169 0.94 -2.94 7.20
C PRO A 169 2.15 -2.93 8.13
N HIS A 170 2.41 -4.03 8.82
CA HIS A 170 3.69 -4.25 9.50
C HIS A 170 4.83 -4.30 8.48
N PHE A 171 5.96 -3.74 8.90
CA PHE A 171 7.19 -3.70 8.12
C PHE A 171 8.39 -3.76 9.08
N CYS A 172 9.58 -3.95 8.53
CA CYS A 172 10.82 -4.03 9.28
C CYS A 172 11.33 -2.63 9.65
N TYR A 173 11.45 -2.32 10.95
CA TYR A 173 11.91 -0.99 11.38
C TYR A 173 13.42 -0.76 11.17
N TYR A 174 14.18 -1.82 10.91
CA TYR A 174 15.62 -1.73 10.64
C TYR A 174 15.91 -1.52 9.16
N TYR A 175 15.12 -2.14 8.28
CA TYR A 175 15.41 -2.17 6.83
C TYR A 175 14.30 -1.61 5.95
N GLY A 176 13.09 -1.40 6.48
CA GLY A 176 11.98 -0.78 5.73
C GLY A 176 11.20 -1.72 4.82
N LEU A 177 11.49 -3.03 4.81
CA LEU A 177 10.75 -4.00 3.98
C LEU A 177 9.43 -4.46 4.61
N LEU A 178 8.42 -4.66 3.76
CA LEU A 178 7.09 -5.17 4.13
C LEU A 178 7.04 -6.70 4.29
N SER A 179 8.09 -7.41 3.88
CA SER A 179 8.14 -8.87 3.87
C SER A 179 8.41 -9.49 5.25
N HIS A 180 8.86 -8.71 6.22
CA HIS A 180 9.22 -9.20 7.56
C HIS A 180 9.19 -8.07 8.60
N THR A 181 9.21 -8.44 9.88
CA THR A 181 9.38 -7.52 11.01
C THR A 181 10.83 -7.53 11.49
N GLY A 182 11.19 -6.60 12.36
CA GLY A 182 12.56 -6.50 12.91
C GLY A 182 13.06 -7.76 13.64
N SER A 183 12.18 -8.67 14.08
CA SER A 183 12.57 -9.96 14.68
C SER A 183 13.11 -10.97 13.66
N HIS A 184 12.78 -10.81 12.39
CA HIS A 184 13.22 -11.68 11.30
C HIS A 184 14.06 -10.93 10.25
N CYS A 185 14.62 -9.77 10.62
CA CYS A 185 15.47 -9.00 9.74
C CYS A 185 16.87 -9.59 9.69
N ALA A 186 17.25 -10.18 8.56
CA ALA A 186 18.58 -10.78 8.38
C ALA A 186 19.73 -9.78 8.60
N LEU A 187 19.56 -8.52 8.18
CA LEU A 187 20.57 -7.46 8.39
C LEU A 187 20.73 -7.12 9.88
N ARG A 188 19.66 -7.18 10.66
CA ARG A 188 19.74 -7.02 12.12
C ARG A 188 20.39 -8.23 12.77
N LEU A 189 19.95 -9.44 12.40
CA LEU A 189 20.44 -10.69 13.02
C LEU A 189 21.93 -10.94 12.73
N SER A 190 22.43 -10.50 11.58
CA SER A 190 23.86 -10.54 11.23
C SER A 190 24.69 -9.41 11.85
N GLY A 191 24.06 -8.43 12.50
CA GLY A 191 24.73 -7.25 13.05
C GLY A 191 25.10 -6.17 12.02
N ALA A 192 24.72 -6.35 10.73
CA ALA A 192 24.97 -5.35 9.68
C ALA A 192 24.19 -4.04 9.88
N ILE A 193 23.03 -4.10 10.54
CA ILE A 193 22.27 -2.92 11.01
C ILE A 193 21.92 -3.13 12.49
N THR A 194 22.45 -2.27 13.35
CA THR A 194 22.22 -2.31 14.80
C THR A 194 21.11 -1.36 15.26
N GLU A 195 20.91 -0.26 14.53
CA GLU A 195 19.99 0.80 14.88
C GLU A 195 18.69 0.74 14.07
N VAL A 196 17.60 1.09 14.73
CA VAL A 196 16.30 1.26 14.09
C VAL A 196 16.35 2.45 13.13
N GLN A 197 15.96 2.23 11.87
CA GLN A 197 16.00 3.22 10.79
C GLN A 197 14.63 3.84 10.48
N TYR A 198 13.56 3.27 11.01
CA TYR A 198 12.18 3.65 10.77
C TYR A 198 11.38 3.60 12.06
N ASP A 199 10.35 4.41 12.14
CA ASP A 199 9.41 4.45 13.25
C ASP A 199 7.97 4.48 12.72
N ASP A 200 7.01 4.65 13.64
CA ASP A 200 5.60 4.74 13.30
C ASP A 200 5.18 6.10 12.71
N LEU A 201 6.06 7.12 12.66
CA LEU A 201 5.73 8.45 12.14
C LEU A 201 5.46 8.42 10.63
N ILE A 202 5.94 7.39 9.94
CA ILE A 202 5.63 7.19 8.52
C ILE A 202 4.20 6.69 8.30
N ARG A 203 3.45 6.38 9.37
CA ARG A 203 2.05 5.95 9.29
C ARG A 203 1.14 7.15 9.50
N VAL A 204 0.13 7.27 8.65
CA VAL A 204 -0.97 8.19 8.88
C VAL A 204 -1.82 7.69 10.06
N GLU A 205 -2.17 8.58 10.99
CA GLU A 205 -2.93 8.22 12.19
C GLU A 205 -4.37 7.75 11.89
N LYS A 206 -4.84 6.78 12.67
CA LYS A 206 -6.15 6.14 12.44
C LYS A 206 -7.36 7.07 12.44
N LYS A 207 -7.32 8.15 13.25
CA LYS A 207 -8.43 9.11 13.35
C LYS A 207 -8.69 9.85 12.03
N GLU A 208 -7.67 9.97 11.19
CA GLU A 208 -7.76 10.69 9.92
C GLU A 208 -8.31 9.85 8.77
N PHE A 209 -8.41 8.51 8.93
CA PHE A 209 -9.07 7.63 7.95
C PHE A 209 -10.60 7.68 8.06
N LEU A 210 -11.13 7.73 9.30
CA LEU A 210 -12.56 7.58 9.59
C LEU A 210 -13.41 8.78 9.14
N LEU A 211 -12.79 9.92 8.85
CA LEU A 211 -13.49 11.10 8.34
C LEU A 211 -13.79 11.01 6.82
N ARG A 212 -13.38 9.93 6.14
CA ARG A 212 -13.17 9.95 4.67
C ARG A 212 -13.55 8.67 3.90
N GLU A 213 -14.25 7.72 4.52
CA GLU A 213 -14.78 6.50 3.84
C GLU A 213 -16.31 6.49 3.78
#